data_AF-T0SB85-F1
#
_entry.id   AF-T0SB85-F1
#
_cell.length_a   1.000
_cell.length_b   1.000
_cell.length_c   1.000
_cell.angle_alpha   90.00
_cell.angle_beta   90.00
_cell.angle_gamma   90.00
#
_symmetry.space_group_name_H-M   'P 1'
#
loop_
_entity.id
_entity.type
_entity.pdbx_description
1 polymer ?
#
loop_
_entity_poly.entity_id
_entity_poly.type
_entity_poly.pdbx_seq_one_letter_code
_entity_poly.pdbx_strand_id
1 'polypeptide(L)'
;MLYLKRLHNQFGEPKAIVTDKAPSLGSAFRKLQSVGLYTKTEHRTVKYLNNLIEQDHRPIKRRNKFYQSLRTASSTIKGMETIRGIYKKNRRNGTLCSDPQNIDFSNLYFWKGYNKLDTKLREIVERFIMARRKFDKQFKNSAVKLILEEGYSVKEVSQELEVHANSLYRWVQEVEEYGESAFPGNGTALADAQHKIKLLEKENRYLQEELELLKKFRVFLKRSK
;
A
#
# COMPACT_ATOMS: atom_id res chain seq x y z
N MET A 1 -29.38 -16.36 13.25
CA MET A 1 -29.28 -17.67 13.93
C MET A 1 -28.29 -18.61 13.25
N LEU A 2 -28.55 -19.05 12.01
CA LEU A 2 -27.67 -19.96 11.25
C LEU A 2 -26.21 -19.50 11.14
N TYR A 3 -26.00 -18.20 10.94
CA TYR A 3 -24.66 -17.62 10.81
C TYR A 3 -23.79 -17.84 12.06
N LEU A 4 -24.32 -17.52 13.25
CA LEU A 4 -23.58 -17.69 14.51
C LEU A 4 -23.34 -19.18 14.81
N LYS A 5 -24.31 -20.06 14.56
CA LYS A 5 -24.09 -21.52 14.69
C LYS A 5 -22.95 -22.02 13.79
N ARG A 6 -22.90 -21.56 12.54
CA ARG A 6 -21.81 -21.90 11.61
C ARG A 6 -20.45 -21.38 12.12
N LEU A 7 -20.40 -20.16 12.67
CA LEU A 7 -19.17 -19.62 13.23
C LEU A 7 -18.67 -20.40 14.45
N HIS A 8 -19.58 -20.80 15.34
CA HIS A 8 -19.23 -21.64 16.48
C HIS A 8 -18.58 -22.95 16.03
N ASN A 9 -19.14 -23.62 15.02
CA ASN A 9 -18.59 -24.87 14.50
C ASN A 9 -17.22 -24.70 13.84
N GLN A 10 -16.95 -23.53 13.25
CA GLN A 10 -15.71 -23.28 12.50
C GLN A 10 -14.57 -22.74 13.38
N PHE A 11 -14.87 -21.87 14.34
CA PHE A 11 -13.88 -21.13 15.13
C PHE A 11 -13.98 -21.37 16.64
N GLY A 12 -14.97 -22.16 17.08
CA GLY A 12 -15.25 -22.39 18.49
C GLY A 12 -15.98 -21.21 19.16
N GLU A 13 -15.95 -21.19 20.49
CA GLU A 13 -16.53 -20.13 21.30
C GLU A 13 -15.52 -18.97 21.49
N PRO A 14 -15.78 -17.77 20.95
CA PRO A 14 -14.90 -16.62 21.14
C PRO A 14 -15.01 -16.07 22.58
N LYS A 15 -14.14 -15.15 22.98
CA LYS A 15 -14.24 -14.50 24.30
C LYS A 15 -15.33 -13.42 24.35
N ALA A 16 -15.46 -12.65 23.27
CA ALA A 16 -16.46 -11.58 23.15
C ALA A 16 -16.96 -11.47 21.71
N ILE A 17 -18.25 -11.18 21.56
CA ILE A 17 -18.91 -10.94 20.28
C ILE A 17 -19.43 -9.51 20.27
N VAL A 18 -19.03 -8.75 19.24
CA VAL A 18 -19.50 -7.38 19.03
C VAL A 18 -20.55 -7.38 17.92
N THR A 19 -21.71 -6.80 18.18
CA THR A 19 -22.76 -6.61 17.16
C THR A 19 -23.26 -5.17 17.13
N ASP A 20 -24.09 -4.84 16.13
CA ASP A 20 -24.85 -3.61 16.14
C ASP A 20 -25.88 -3.57 17.30
N LYS A 21 -26.55 -2.42 17.46
CA LYS A 21 -27.61 -2.22 18.47
C LYS A 21 -28.99 -2.69 18.01
N ALA A 22 -29.09 -3.53 16.98
CA ALA A 22 -30.38 -4.03 16.50
C ALA A 22 -31.02 -4.97 17.54
N PRO A 23 -32.29 -4.76 17.92
CA PRO A 23 -32.98 -5.58 18.91
C PRO A 23 -33.06 -7.08 18.54
N SER A 24 -33.08 -7.37 17.24
CA SER A 24 -33.12 -8.74 16.69
C SER A 24 -31.87 -9.55 16.99
N LEU A 25 -30.70 -8.91 17.10
CA LEU A 25 -29.45 -9.61 17.39
C LEU A 25 -29.37 -10.02 18.86
N GLY A 26 -29.83 -9.15 19.78
CA GLY A 26 -29.91 -9.47 21.20
C GLY A 26 -30.91 -10.61 21.50
N SER A 27 -32.04 -10.67 20.79
CA SER A 27 -32.98 -11.78 20.93
C SER A 27 -32.45 -13.07 20.32
N ALA A 28 -31.78 -13.00 19.16
CA ALA A 28 -31.13 -14.15 18.55
C ALA A 28 -29.99 -14.70 19.44
N PHE A 29 -29.21 -13.84 20.08
CA PHE A 29 -28.12 -14.24 20.98
C PHE A 29 -28.66 -14.96 22.23
N ARG A 30 -29.69 -14.42 22.89
CA ARG A 30 -30.36 -15.08 24.03
C ARG A 30 -30.90 -16.46 23.66
N LYS A 31 -31.50 -16.61 22.47
CA LYS A 31 -31.97 -17.91 21.98
C LYS A 31 -30.83 -18.88 21.64
N LEU A 32 -29.61 -18.41 21.39
CA LEU A 32 -28.44 -19.30 21.21
C LEU A 32 -27.93 -19.77 22.59
N GLN A 33 -27.92 -18.87 23.56
CA GLN A 33 -27.58 -19.20 24.95
C GLN A 33 -28.53 -20.24 25.55
N SER A 34 -29.84 -20.14 25.26
CA SER A 34 -30.80 -21.17 25.70
C SER A 34 -30.57 -22.53 25.04
N VAL A 35 -29.90 -22.58 23.89
CA VAL A 35 -29.52 -23.83 23.19
C VAL A 35 -28.16 -24.35 23.68
N GLY A 36 -27.53 -23.69 24.67
CA GLY A 36 -26.24 -24.06 25.22
C GLY A 36 -25.03 -23.56 24.41
N LEU A 37 -25.25 -22.72 23.40
CA LEU A 37 -24.18 -22.08 22.64
C LEU A 37 -23.85 -20.72 23.24
N TYR A 38 -22.58 -20.31 23.22
CA TYR A 38 -22.19 -18.95 23.62
C TYR A 38 -22.48 -18.61 25.09
N THR A 39 -22.22 -19.57 25.99
CA THR A 39 -22.46 -19.45 27.44
C THR A 39 -21.41 -18.61 28.14
N LYS A 40 -20.15 -18.63 27.66
CA LYS A 40 -19.01 -17.91 28.23
C LYS A 40 -18.69 -16.62 27.49
N THR A 41 -19.22 -16.46 26.27
CA THR A 41 -19.05 -15.25 25.46
C THR A 41 -19.74 -14.03 26.06
N GLU A 42 -19.01 -12.93 26.16
CA GLU A 42 -19.59 -11.61 26.40
C GLU A 42 -20.18 -11.04 25.10
N HIS A 43 -21.45 -10.60 25.15
CA HIS A 43 -22.08 -9.88 24.04
C HIS A 43 -21.98 -8.37 24.24
N ARG A 44 -21.33 -7.67 23.32
CA ARG A 44 -21.09 -6.23 23.36
C ARG A 44 -21.82 -5.53 22.22
N THR A 45 -22.64 -4.53 22.54
CA THR A 45 -23.41 -3.72 21.58
C THR A 45 -22.87 -2.29 21.46
N VAL A 46 -21.55 -2.14 21.62
CA VAL A 46 -20.88 -0.84 21.63
C VAL A 46 -20.63 -0.36 20.20
N LYS A 47 -21.27 0.76 19.83
CA LYS A 47 -21.15 1.37 18.49
C LYS A 47 -19.70 1.63 18.09
N TYR A 48 -18.89 2.13 19.02
CA TYR A 48 -17.47 2.41 18.76
C TYR A 48 -16.67 1.14 18.40
N LEU A 49 -16.90 0.02 19.09
CA LEU A 49 -16.24 -1.25 18.78
C LEU A 49 -16.65 -1.78 17.39
N ASN A 50 -17.93 -1.63 17.04
CA ASN A 50 -18.39 -1.99 15.70
C ASN A 50 -17.74 -1.10 14.62
N ASN A 51 -17.62 0.21 14.87
CA ASN A 51 -16.95 1.13 13.96
C ASN A 51 -15.47 0.78 13.75
N LEU A 52 -14.77 0.30 14.78
CA LEU A 52 -13.37 -0.14 14.66
C LEU A 52 -13.25 -1.38 13.76
N ILE A 53 -14.13 -2.36 13.93
CA ILE A 53 -14.18 -3.58 13.10
C ILE A 53 -14.53 -3.21 11.65
N GLU A 54 -15.50 -2.32 11.46
CA GLU A 54 -15.86 -1.83 10.13
C GLU A 54 -14.73 -1.02 9.47
N GLN A 55 -13.99 -0.23 10.26
CA GLN A 55 -12.81 0.50 9.80
C GLN A 55 -11.72 -0.46 9.32
N ASP A 56 -11.47 -1.55 10.04
CA ASP A 56 -10.53 -2.59 9.64
C ASP A 56 -10.86 -3.14 8.24
N HIS A 57 -12.14 -3.24 7.87
CA HIS A 57 -12.54 -3.74 6.55
C HIS A 57 -12.63 -2.66 5.47
N ARG A 58 -12.44 -1.36 5.78
CA ARG A 58 -12.53 -0.26 4.79
C ARG A 58 -11.65 -0.44 3.57
N PRO A 59 -10.37 -0.84 3.67
CA PRO A 59 -9.54 -0.94 2.48
C PRO A 59 -9.90 -2.14 1.60
N ILE A 60 -10.56 -3.17 2.16
CA ILE A 60 -11.15 -4.28 1.39
C ILE A 60 -12.41 -3.78 0.69
N LYS A 61 -13.30 -3.08 1.42
CA LYS A 61 -14.52 -2.47 0.87
C LYS A 61 -14.23 -1.49 -0.28
N ARG A 62 -13.14 -0.72 -0.21
CA ARG A 62 -12.70 0.18 -1.29
C ARG A 62 -12.31 -0.53 -2.59
N ARG A 63 -11.90 -1.81 -2.53
CA ARG A 63 -11.48 -2.61 -3.69
C ARG A 63 -12.62 -3.42 -4.33
N ASN A 64 -13.83 -3.35 -3.76
CA ASN A 64 -14.97 -4.23 -4.10
C ASN A 64 -15.57 -4.04 -5.50
N LYS A 65 -15.03 -3.15 -6.35
CA LYS A 65 -15.61 -2.87 -7.68
C LYS A 65 -15.14 -3.81 -8.81
N PHE A 66 -14.20 -4.73 -8.58
CA PHE A 66 -13.49 -5.41 -9.68
C PHE A 66 -13.22 -6.92 -9.51
N TYR A 67 -13.94 -7.66 -8.66
CA TYR A 67 -13.79 -9.11 -8.61
C TYR A 67 -14.64 -9.80 -9.68
N GLN A 68 -14.01 -10.56 -10.58
CA GLN A 68 -14.69 -11.30 -11.65
C GLN A 68 -15.46 -12.54 -11.15
N SER A 69 -15.13 -13.08 -9.96
CA SER A 69 -15.83 -14.23 -9.37
C SER A 69 -15.72 -14.28 -7.84
N LEU A 70 -16.64 -15.01 -7.19
CA LEU A 70 -16.62 -15.25 -5.73
C LEU A 70 -15.35 -15.98 -5.27
N ARG A 71 -14.83 -16.91 -6.07
CA ARG A 71 -13.61 -17.68 -5.76
C ARG A 71 -12.38 -16.77 -5.74
N THR A 72 -12.28 -15.87 -6.73
CA THR A 72 -11.20 -14.89 -6.81
C THR A 72 -11.29 -13.86 -5.68
N ALA A 73 -12.50 -13.38 -5.37
CA ALA A 73 -12.74 -12.47 -4.25
C ALA A 73 -12.34 -13.11 -2.92
N SER A 74 -12.80 -14.33 -2.66
CA SER A 74 -12.52 -15.06 -1.41
C SER A 74 -11.02 -15.29 -1.18
N SER A 75 -10.31 -15.76 -2.21
CA SER A 75 -8.85 -16.01 -2.12
C SER A 75 -8.07 -14.72 -1.85
N THR A 76 -8.47 -13.62 -2.51
CA THR A 76 -7.80 -12.31 -2.37
C THR A 76 -8.04 -11.70 -0.99
N ILE A 77 -9.29 -11.71 -0.52
CA ILE A 77 -9.66 -11.19 0.81
C ILE A 77 -8.90 -11.95 1.90
N LYS A 78 -8.89 -13.29 1.80
CA LYS A 78 -8.18 -14.16 2.74
C LYS A 78 -6.67 -13.88 2.77
N GLY A 79 -6.05 -13.67 1.60
CA GLY A 79 -4.64 -13.27 1.52
C GLY A 79 -4.37 -11.93 2.21
N MET A 80 -5.21 -10.93 1.97
CA MET A 80 -5.08 -9.61 2.62
C MET A 80 -5.25 -9.67 4.14
N GLU A 81 -6.19 -10.47 4.63
CA GLU A 81 -6.40 -10.69 6.07
C GLU A 81 -5.18 -11.38 6.70
N THR A 82 -4.61 -12.37 6.02
CA THR A 82 -3.41 -13.09 6.46
C THR A 82 -2.23 -12.13 6.64
N ILE A 83 -1.96 -11.33 5.60
CA ILE A 83 -0.89 -10.32 5.61
C ILE A 83 -1.10 -9.33 6.76
N ARG A 84 -2.31 -8.80 6.93
CA ARG A 84 -2.61 -7.87 8.02
C ARG A 84 -2.50 -8.49 9.40
N GLY A 85 -2.87 -9.76 9.57
CA GLY A 85 -2.71 -10.50 10.82
C GLY A 85 -1.25 -10.55 11.25
N ILE A 86 -0.35 -10.84 10.29
CA ILE A 86 1.10 -10.84 10.49
C ILE A 86 1.59 -9.45 10.93
N TYR A 87 1.22 -8.39 10.19
CA TYR A 87 1.59 -7.02 10.56
C TYR A 87 1.07 -6.59 11.95
N LYS A 88 -0.17 -6.97 12.33
CA LYS A 88 -0.73 -6.66 13.66
C LYS A 88 -0.02 -7.41 14.79
N LYS A 89 0.40 -8.66 14.59
CA LYS A 89 1.13 -9.46 15.58
C LYS A 89 2.52 -8.88 15.85
N ASN A 90 3.27 -8.54 14.80
CA ASN A 90 4.61 -7.97 14.93
C ASN A 90 4.61 -6.61 15.64
N ARG A 91 3.61 -5.76 15.36
CA ARG A 91 3.44 -4.47 16.06
C ARG A 91 3.18 -4.62 17.56
N ARG A 92 2.50 -5.68 17.99
CA ARG A 92 2.24 -5.96 19.42
C ARG A 92 3.45 -6.51 20.15
N ASN A 93 4.32 -7.23 19.43
CA ASN A 93 5.51 -7.86 19.98
C ASN A 93 6.72 -6.91 20.06
N GLY A 94 6.54 -5.61 19.77
CA GLY A 94 7.58 -4.59 19.89
C GLY A 94 8.69 -4.66 18.82
N THR A 95 8.64 -5.61 17.89
CA THR A 95 9.56 -5.68 16.76
C THR A 95 9.18 -4.59 15.76
N LEU A 96 10.01 -3.55 15.66
CA LEU A 96 9.84 -2.49 14.68
C LEU A 96 9.86 -3.11 13.28
N CYS A 97 8.77 -2.88 12.56
CA CYS A 97 8.58 -3.32 11.18
C CYS A 97 9.40 -2.43 10.23
N SER A 98 10.71 -2.33 10.45
CA SER A 98 11.67 -1.73 9.53
C SER A 98 12.29 -2.79 8.61
N ASP A 99 12.43 -4.03 9.08
CA ASP A 99 13.14 -5.09 8.35
C ASP A 99 12.23 -6.25 7.93
N PRO A 100 11.98 -6.45 6.62
CA PRO A 100 11.18 -7.56 6.09
C PRO A 100 11.82 -8.93 6.29
N GLN A 101 13.11 -8.96 6.61
CA GLN A 101 13.90 -10.16 6.83
C GLN A 101 13.62 -10.83 8.18
N ASN A 102 12.98 -10.11 9.12
CA ASN A 102 12.71 -10.61 10.47
C ASN A 102 11.23 -10.98 10.70
N ILE A 103 10.48 -11.20 9.60
CA ILE A 103 9.10 -11.68 9.66
C ILE A 103 9.15 -13.20 9.83
N ASP A 104 8.72 -13.67 11.01
CA ASP A 104 8.59 -15.10 11.27
C ASP A 104 7.45 -15.72 10.43
N PHE A 105 7.82 -16.34 9.32
CA PHE A 105 6.93 -17.11 8.44
C PHE A 105 6.68 -18.54 8.92
N SER A 106 7.27 -18.99 10.04
CA SER A 106 7.10 -20.36 10.54
C SER A 106 5.65 -20.72 10.89
N ASN A 107 4.78 -19.71 11.08
CA ASN A 107 3.35 -19.90 11.30
C ASN A 107 2.50 -19.95 10.02
N LEU A 108 3.09 -19.83 8.83
CA LEU A 108 2.37 -19.98 7.56
C LEU A 108 1.92 -21.43 7.31
N TYR A 109 2.50 -22.39 8.02
CA TYR A 109 2.18 -23.82 7.92
C TYR A 109 0.85 -24.23 8.59
N PHE A 110 0.10 -23.30 9.20
CA PHE A 110 -1.16 -23.63 9.89
C PHE A 110 -2.36 -23.89 8.95
N TRP A 111 -2.15 -23.97 7.63
CA TRP A 111 -3.17 -24.37 6.66
C TRP A 111 -2.75 -25.64 5.88
N LYS A 112 -2.75 -26.79 6.57
CA LYS A 112 -2.84 -28.10 5.90
C LYS A 112 -4.19 -28.20 5.21
N GLY A 113 -4.27 -27.85 3.92
CA GLY A 113 -5.54 -27.97 3.21
C GLY A 113 -5.61 -27.69 1.71
N TYR A 114 -4.57 -27.24 0.99
CA TYR A 114 -4.64 -27.07 -0.47
C TYR A 114 -3.28 -27.25 -1.17
N ASN A 115 -2.96 -28.49 -1.53
CA ASN A 115 -1.73 -28.87 -2.22
C ASN A 115 -1.87 -28.75 -3.75
N LYS A 116 -1.43 -27.63 -4.35
CA LYS A 116 -0.74 -27.53 -5.68
C LYS A 116 -0.60 -26.10 -6.22
N LEU A 117 -1.38 -25.13 -5.74
CA LEU A 117 -1.32 -23.72 -6.17
C LEU A 117 -0.45 -22.82 -5.28
N ASP A 118 0.21 -23.42 -4.29
CA ASP A 118 0.76 -22.71 -3.14
C ASP A 118 2.18 -22.17 -3.38
N THR A 119 2.94 -22.72 -4.33
CA THR A 119 4.26 -22.17 -4.68
C THR A 119 4.15 -20.80 -5.32
N LYS A 120 3.23 -20.63 -6.28
CA LYS A 120 3.03 -19.37 -7.00
C LYS A 120 2.45 -18.28 -6.09
N LEU A 121 1.52 -18.65 -5.20
CA LEU A 121 0.97 -17.73 -4.21
C LEU A 121 2.01 -17.37 -3.15
N ARG A 122 2.77 -18.34 -2.65
CA ARG A 122 3.89 -18.09 -1.73
C ARG A 122 4.94 -17.18 -2.36
N GLU A 123 5.30 -17.40 -3.62
CA GLU A 123 6.28 -16.58 -4.34
C GLU A 123 5.78 -15.15 -4.61
N ILE A 124 4.50 -14.99 -4.96
CA ILE A 124 3.85 -13.67 -5.12
C ILE A 124 3.78 -12.94 -3.78
N VAL A 125 3.43 -13.67 -2.72
CA VAL A 125 3.32 -13.13 -1.37
C VAL A 125 4.70 -12.81 -0.80
N GLU A 126 5.72 -13.64 -1.02
CA GLU A 126 7.13 -13.36 -0.69
C GLU A 126 7.63 -12.14 -1.45
N ARG A 127 7.40 -12.03 -2.77
CA ARG A 127 7.72 -10.81 -3.54
C ARG A 127 7.00 -9.55 -3.07
N PHE A 128 5.80 -9.70 -2.49
CA PHE A 128 4.98 -8.59 -2.02
C PHE A 128 5.29 -8.20 -0.56
N ILE A 129 5.64 -9.18 0.29
CA ILE A 129 5.93 -9.01 1.72
C ILE A 129 7.41 -8.70 1.95
N MET A 130 8.34 -9.26 1.18
CA MET A 130 9.73 -8.80 1.17
C MET A 130 9.70 -7.36 0.69
N ALA A 131 9.81 -6.40 1.61
CA ALA A 131 9.60 -5.00 1.26
C ALA A 131 10.49 -4.64 0.09
N ARG A 132 9.89 -3.93 -0.86
CA ARG A 132 10.55 -3.39 -2.03
C ARG A 132 11.87 -2.76 -1.59
N ARG A 133 13.01 -3.36 -1.96
CA ARG A 133 14.35 -2.84 -1.65
C ARG A 133 14.37 -1.35 -2.04
N LYS A 134 14.62 -0.48 -1.06
CA LYS A 134 14.77 0.95 -1.30
C LYS A 134 16.25 1.22 -1.54
N PHE A 135 16.55 1.81 -2.68
CA PHE A 135 17.90 2.24 -3.03
C PHE A 135 17.97 3.76 -2.94
N ASP A 136 19.03 4.24 -2.29
CA ASP A 136 19.39 5.64 -2.15
C ASP A 136 19.83 6.25 -3.50
N LYS A 137 19.87 7.59 -3.56
CA LYS A 137 20.20 8.33 -4.80
C LYS A 137 21.62 8.03 -5.28
N GLN A 138 22.57 7.96 -4.35
CA GLN A 138 23.98 7.73 -4.66
C GLN A 138 24.17 6.35 -5.27
N PHE A 139 23.61 5.30 -4.65
CA PHE A 139 23.65 3.95 -5.19
C PHE A 139 23.12 3.85 -6.63
N LYS A 140 21.97 4.46 -6.92
CA LYS A 140 21.38 4.45 -8.27
C LYS A 140 22.27 5.17 -9.29
N ASN A 141 22.83 6.32 -8.91
CA ASN A 141 23.75 7.07 -9.78
C ASN A 141 25.01 6.27 -10.08
N SER A 142 25.62 5.64 -9.06
CA SER A 142 26.80 4.79 -9.24
C SER A 142 26.48 3.60 -10.17
N ALA A 143 25.35 2.92 -9.96
CA ALA A 143 24.95 1.79 -10.81
C ALA A 143 24.74 2.19 -12.28
N VAL A 144 24.14 3.35 -12.54
CA VAL A 144 23.97 3.87 -13.90
C VAL A 144 25.31 4.33 -14.50
N LYS A 145 26.20 4.91 -13.69
CA LYS A 145 27.54 5.34 -14.12
C LYS A 145 28.39 4.18 -14.63
N LEU A 146 28.35 3.04 -13.95
CA LEU A 146 29.02 1.81 -14.40
C LEU A 146 28.56 1.39 -15.80
N ILE A 147 27.28 1.59 -16.12
CA ILE A 147 26.70 1.20 -17.41
C ILE A 147 27.03 2.22 -18.50
N LEU A 148 26.85 3.52 -18.22
CA LEU A 148 26.95 4.57 -19.24
C LEU A 148 28.39 5.06 -19.47
N GLU A 149 29.19 5.20 -18.41
CA GLU A 149 30.54 5.75 -18.50
C GLU A 149 31.60 4.65 -18.59
N GLU A 150 31.47 3.60 -17.79
CA GLU A 150 32.45 2.50 -17.73
C GLU A 150 32.13 1.36 -18.70
N GLY A 151 30.98 1.40 -19.36
CA GLY A 151 30.62 0.50 -20.46
C GLY A 151 30.27 -0.94 -20.05
N TYR A 152 30.03 -1.20 -18.75
CA TYR A 152 29.59 -2.52 -18.30
C TYR A 152 28.22 -2.88 -18.83
N SER A 153 28.00 -4.17 -19.11
CA SER A 153 26.67 -4.62 -19.52
C SER A 153 25.70 -4.57 -18.34
N VAL A 154 24.43 -4.26 -18.63
CA VAL A 154 23.35 -4.27 -17.62
C VAL A 154 23.26 -5.62 -16.90
N LYS A 155 23.64 -6.71 -17.58
CA LYS A 155 23.61 -8.06 -17.02
C LYS A 155 24.70 -8.28 -15.97
N GLU A 156 25.92 -7.81 -16.23
CA GLU A 156 27.03 -7.89 -15.26
C GLU A 156 26.73 -7.06 -14.02
N VAL A 157 26.32 -5.81 -14.20
CA VAL A 157 25.93 -4.91 -13.10
C VAL A 157 24.75 -5.47 -12.31
N SER A 158 23.80 -6.14 -12.98
CA SER A 158 22.66 -6.79 -12.33
C SER A 158 23.10 -7.92 -11.39
N GLN A 159 24.07 -8.73 -11.83
CA GLN A 159 24.59 -9.86 -11.05
C GLN A 159 25.45 -9.37 -9.88
N GLU A 160 26.29 -8.36 -10.12
CA GLU A 160 27.22 -7.84 -9.12
C GLU A 160 26.51 -7.06 -8.00
N LEU A 161 25.55 -6.21 -8.36
CA LEU A 161 24.82 -5.38 -7.38
C LEU A 161 23.58 -6.06 -6.81
N GLU A 162 23.27 -7.30 -7.22
CA GLU A 162 22.03 -8.02 -6.91
C GLU A 162 20.76 -7.19 -7.18
N VAL A 163 20.77 -6.40 -8.26
CA VAL A 163 19.64 -5.58 -8.70
C VAL A 163 19.05 -6.19 -9.95
N HIS A 164 17.72 -6.36 -10.00
CA HIS A 164 17.05 -6.88 -11.18
C HIS A 164 17.31 -5.99 -12.41
N ALA A 165 17.72 -6.58 -13.54
CA ALA A 165 18.07 -5.87 -14.78
C ALA A 165 17.02 -4.84 -15.23
N ASN A 166 15.72 -5.16 -15.17
CA ASN A 166 14.65 -4.19 -15.51
C ASN A 166 14.69 -2.90 -14.67
N SER A 167 15.15 -2.97 -13.42
CA SER A 167 15.31 -1.78 -12.58
C SER A 167 16.46 -0.91 -13.10
N LEU A 168 17.56 -1.53 -13.53
CA LEU A 168 18.71 -0.84 -14.11
C LEU A 168 18.35 -0.20 -15.45
N TYR A 169 17.67 -0.92 -16.35
CA TYR A 169 17.18 -0.35 -17.62
C TYR A 169 16.31 0.90 -17.39
N ARG A 170 15.40 0.82 -16.41
CA ARG A 170 14.55 1.97 -16.07
C ARG A 170 15.36 3.13 -15.49
N TRP A 171 16.34 2.86 -14.63
CA TRP A 171 17.20 3.91 -14.07
C TRP A 171 18.08 4.59 -15.12
N VAL A 172 18.62 3.82 -16.07
CA VAL A 172 19.37 4.36 -17.21
C VAL A 172 18.47 5.30 -18.01
N GLN A 173 17.25 4.86 -18.36
CA GLN A 173 16.28 5.70 -19.07
C GLN A 173 15.90 6.97 -18.28
N GLU A 174 15.67 6.85 -16.96
CA GLU A 174 15.37 8.00 -16.10
C GLU A 174 16.55 9.02 -16.08
N VAL A 175 17.80 8.55 -16.11
CA VAL A 175 18.99 9.43 -16.20
C VAL A 175 19.16 10.05 -17.58
N GLU A 176 18.91 9.30 -18.66
CA GLU A 176 18.93 9.86 -20.01
C GLU A 176 17.87 10.96 -20.21
N GLU A 177 16.67 10.78 -19.62
CA GLU A 177 15.55 11.71 -19.79
C GLU A 177 15.65 12.94 -18.85
N TYR A 178 16.10 12.75 -17.60
CA TYR A 178 16.04 13.78 -16.56
C TYR A 178 17.41 14.20 -15.99
N GLY A 179 18.50 13.56 -16.42
CA GLY A 179 19.88 13.86 -15.98
C GLY A 179 20.05 13.82 -14.47
N GLU A 180 20.66 14.88 -13.90
CA GLU A 180 20.91 15.01 -12.45
C GLU A 180 19.63 14.99 -11.58
N SER A 181 18.48 15.24 -12.20
CA SER A 181 17.16 15.27 -11.55
C SER A 181 16.43 13.92 -11.60
N ALA A 182 17.01 12.87 -12.18
CA ALA A 182 16.40 11.56 -12.34
C ALA A 182 15.92 10.90 -11.03
N PHE A 183 16.64 11.15 -9.93
CA PHE A 183 16.32 10.55 -8.63
C PHE A 183 16.15 11.61 -7.53
N PRO A 184 14.96 12.23 -7.38
CA PRO A 184 14.70 13.25 -6.36
C PRO A 184 14.48 12.67 -4.93
N GLY A 185 14.66 11.37 -4.74
CA GLY A 185 14.43 10.71 -3.44
C GLY A 185 12.97 10.31 -3.26
N ASN A 186 12.18 11.12 -2.54
CA ASN A 186 10.76 10.84 -2.26
C ASN A 186 9.86 11.50 -3.32
N GLY A 187 9.61 10.81 -4.41
CA GLY A 187 8.77 11.30 -5.51
C GLY A 187 9.22 10.75 -6.85
N THR A 188 8.45 11.00 -7.90
CA THR A 188 8.85 10.74 -9.30
C THR A 188 9.46 12.01 -9.89
N ALA A 189 10.60 11.91 -10.58
CA ALA A 189 11.26 13.04 -11.26
C ALA A 189 10.29 13.82 -12.18
N LEU A 190 9.41 13.10 -12.87
CA LEU A 190 8.34 13.68 -13.69
C LEU A 190 7.41 14.61 -12.89
N ALA A 191 7.07 14.26 -11.65
CA ALA A 191 6.18 15.07 -10.82
C ALA A 191 6.85 16.38 -10.37
N ASP A 192 8.14 16.33 -10.06
CA ASP A 192 8.91 17.52 -9.68
C ASP A 192 9.13 18.43 -10.89
N ALA A 193 9.41 17.86 -12.06
CA ALA A 193 9.52 18.60 -13.32
C ALA A 193 8.19 19.30 -13.67
N GLN A 194 7.07 18.58 -13.58
CA GLN A 194 5.73 19.15 -13.80
C GLN A 194 5.39 20.26 -12.81
N HIS A 195 5.74 20.08 -11.53
CA HIS A 195 5.55 21.11 -10.52
C HIS A 195 6.36 22.37 -10.83
N LYS A 196 7.61 22.21 -11.27
CA LYS A 196 8.49 23.31 -11.64
C LYS A 196 7.99 24.06 -12.88
N ILE A 197 7.53 23.35 -13.92
CA ILE A 197 6.90 23.95 -15.10
C ILE A 197 5.72 24.84 -14.68
N LYS A 198 4.83 24.31 -13.85
CA LYS A 198 3.65 25.05 -13.37
C LYS A 198 4.01 26.32 -12.59
N LEU A 199 5.09 26.30 -11.81
CA LEU A 199 5.57 27.48 -11.09
C LEU A 199 6.13 28.53 -12.05
N LEU A 200 6.97 28.12 -13.00
CA LEU A 200 7.57 29.01 -14.01
C LEU A 200 6.51 29.65 -14.91
N GLU A 201 5.47 28.91 -15.28
CA GLU A 201 4.34 29.47 -16.05
C GLU A 201 3.59 30.55 -15.27
N LYS A 202 3.46 30.40 -13.95
CA LYS A 202 2.82 31.39 -13.09
C LYS A 202 3.67 32.66 -12.98
N GLU A 203 4.99 32.50 -12.82
CA GLU A 203 5.94 33.62 -12.77
C GLU A 203 5.98 34.40 -14.09
N ASN A 204 6.08 33.69 -15.22
CA ASN A 204 6.04 34.31 -16.55
C ASN A 204 4.74 35.12 -16.78
N ARG A 205 3.60 34.60 -16.31
CA ARG A 205 2.33 35.32 -16.39
C ARG A 205 2.36 36.62 -15.59
N TYR A 206 2.88 36.56 -14.36
CA TYR A 206 3.00 37.74 -13.50
C TYR A 206 3.92 38.79 -14.12
N LEU A 207 5.09 38.39 -14.63
CA LEU A 207 6.02 39.28 -15.31
C LEU A 207 5.42 39.91 -16.59
N GLN A 208 4.60 39.15 -17.32
CA GLN A 208 3.87 39.69 -18.48
C GLN A 208 2.85 40.76 -18.06
N GLU A 209 2.11 40.54 -16.98
CA GLU A 209 1.16 41.51 -16.42
C GLU A 209 1.88 42.80 -15.96
N GLU A 210 3.03 42.68 -15.29
CA GLU A 210 3.86 43.84 -14.91
C GLU A 210 4.35 44.61 -16.13
N LEU A 211 4.85 43.92 -17.16
CA LEU A 211 5.29 44.54 -18.40
C LEU A 211 4.14 45.26 -19.13
N GLU A 212 2.94 44.69 -19.15
CA GLU A 212 1.76 45.35 -19.70
C GLU A 212 1.41 46.62 -18.94
N LEU A 213 1.43 46.56 -17.61
CA LEU A 213 1.16 47.70 -16.76
C LEU A 213 2.18 48.83 -17.00
N LEU A 214 3.47 48.50 -17.04
CA LEU A 214 4.55 49.45 -17.33
C LEU A 214 4.41 50.06 -18.73
N LYS A 215 4.04 49.26 -19.75
CA LYS A 215 3.77 49.76 -21.11
C LYS A 215 2.60 50.74 -21.14
N LYS A 216 1.51 50.47 -20.40
CA LYS A 216 0.38 51.41 -20.26
C LYS A 216 0.86 52.72 -19.64
N PHE A 217 1.62 52.67 -18.54
CA PHE A 217 2.15 53.89 -17.90
C PHE A 217 3.12 54.67 -18.78
N ARG A 218 3.94 54.01 -19.60
CA ARG A 218 4.87 54.67 -20.53
C ARG A 218 4.15 55.58 -21.53
N VAL A 219 2.92 55.24 -21.94
CA VAL A 219 2.12 56.09 -22.84
C VAL A 219 1.74 57.40 -22.16
N PHE A 220 1.42 57.35 -20.86
CA PHE A 220 1.07 58.54 -20.07
C PHE A 220 2.27 59.46 -19.78
N LEU A 221 3.49 58.93 -19.80
CA LEU A 221 4.72 59.70 -19.53
C LEU A 221 5.31 60.40 -20.77
N LYS A 222 4.74 60.23 -21.96
CA LYS A 222 5.15 61.01 -23.14
C LYS A 222 4.65 62.46 -22.98
N ARG A 223 5.57 63.39 -22.68
CA ARG A 223 5.31 64.84 -22.64
C ARG A 223 4.60 65.31 -23.92
N SER A 224 3.50 66.05 -23.77
CA SER A 224 2.93 66.81 -24.88
C SER A 224 3.94 67.85 -25.34
N LYS A 225 4.29 67.83 -26.62
CA LYS A 225 5.03 68.93 -27.25
C LYS A 225 4.12 70.15 -27.41
#